data_AF-A0A7D7G2S3-F1
#
_entry.id   AF-A0A7D7G2S3-F1
#
_cell.length_a   1.000
_cell.length_b   1.000
_cell.length_c   1.000
_cell.angle_alpha   90.00
_cell.angle_beta   90.00
_cell.angle_gamma   90.00
#
_symmetry.space_group_name_H-M   'P 1'
#
loop_
_entity.id
_entity.type
_entity.pdbx_description
1 polymer ?
#
loop_
_entity_poly.entity_id
_entity_poly.type
_entity_poly.pdbx_seq_one_letter_code
_entity_poly.pdbx_strand_id
1 'polypeptide(L)'
;MTTVVESFDALFAERKVPVTKTDIGDGLVLYNVDFRLKATHTLRLEMILENNKEETDIQIVYRHVGFLKNYNQKDEVISLINQLNEMKTGYYTLFLAGDGELYLRKLVRSNYQVKPVYDMLIQGPAIVRALLEDLEAITGAFDDALFE
;
A
#
# COMPACT_ATOMS: atom_id res chain seq x y z
N MET A 1 0.28 22.91 19.00
CA MET A 1 1.29 22.34 18.08
C MET A 1 0.54 21.42 17.13
N THR A 2 0.94 21.35 15.86
CA THR A 2 0.26 20.54 14.84
C THR A 2 0.88 19.15 14.80
N THR A 3 0.04 18.13 14.93
CA THR A 3 0.44 16.72 14.89
C THR A 3 0.49 16.20 13.46
N VAL A 4 1.19 15.07 13.24
CA VAL A 4 1.27 14.42 11.92
C VAL A 4 -0.12 14.02 11.41
N VAL A 5 -0.98 13.53 12.31
CA VAL A 5 -2.38 13.16 12.02
C VAL A 5 -3.19 14.37 11.57
N GLU A 6 -3.12 15.50 12.28
CA GLU A 6 -3.82 16.74 11.89
C GLU A 6 -3.34 17.25 10.52
N SER A 7 -2.03 17.16 10.24
CA SER A 7 -1.48 17.53 8.94
C SER A 7 -2.00 16.63 7.81
N PHE A 8 -2.11 15.32 8.02
CA PHE A 8 -2.70 14.41 7.02
C PHE A 8 -4.20 14.64 6.84
N ASP A 9 -4.96 14.84 7.92
CA ASP A 9 -6.40 15.13 7.85
C ASP A 9 -6.65 16.39 7.00
N ALA A 10 -5.91 17.47 7.25
CA ALA A 10 -5.99 18.70 6.48
C ALA A 10 -5.64 18.47 5.00
N LEU A 11 -4.57 17.73 4.72
CA LEU A 11 -4.13 17.47 3.35
C LEU A 11 -5.11 16.57 2.59
N PHE A 12 -5.65 15.52 3.21
CA PHE A 12 -6.65 14.66 2.59
C PHE A 12 -7.95 15.43 2.31
N ALA A 13 -8.39 16.31 3.23
CA ALA A 13 -9.53 17.17 3.04
C ALA A 13 -9.32 18.18 1.89
N GLU A 14 -8.16 18.86 1.85
CA GLU A 14 -7.79 19.78 0.76
C GLU A 14 -7.83 19.09 -0.61
N ARG A 15 -7.29 17.86 -0.66
CA ARG A 15 -7.17 17.07 -1.90
C ARG A 15 -8.42 16.26 -2.23
N LYS A 16 -9.44 16.29 -1.37
CA LYS A 16 -10.71 15.53 -1.50
C LYS A 16 -10.47 14.02 -1.66
N VAL A 17 -9.49 13.48 -0.95
CA VAL A 17 -9.22 12.04 -0.94
C VAL A 17 -10.29 11.36 -0.10
N PRO A 18 -11.00 10.33 -0.61
CA PRO A 18 -12.07 9.64 0.11
C PRO A 18 -11.49 8.66 1.14
N VAL A 19 -10.82 9.18 2.15
CA VAL A 19 -10.16 8.39 3.17
C VAL A 19 -11.12 8.01 4.30
N THR A 20 -11.07 6.76 4.72
CA THR A 20 -11.69 6.32 5.97
C THR A 20 -10.64 6.29 7.06
N LYS A 21 -10.89 6.99 8.18
CA LYS A 21 -10.00 7.05 9.33
C LYS A 21 -10.60 6.22 10.47
N THR A 22 -9.78 5.38 11.09
CA THR A 22 -10.19 4.50 12.19
C THR A 22 -9.12 4.51 13.28
N ASP A 23 -9.52 4.64 14.54
CA ASP A 23 -8.66 4.35 15.69
C ASP A 23 -8.59 2.83 15.88
N ILE A 24 -7.40 2.27 15.85
CA ILE A 24 -7.18 0.82 15.93
C ILE A 24 -6.62 0.38 17.30
N GLY A 25 -6.68 1.26 18.30
CA GLY A 25 -6.14 1.01 19.64
C GLY A 25 -4.65 1.34 19.78
N ASP A 26 -4.15 1.27 21.00
CA ASP A 26 -2.74 1.51 21.37
C ASP A 26 -2.17 2.86 20.88
N GLY A 27 -3.05 3.86 20.70
CA GLY A 27 -2.66 5.18 20.20
C GLY A 27 -2.35 5.20 18.70
N LEU A 28 -2.79 4.20 17.93
CA LEU A 28 -2.58 4.11 16.49
C LEU A 28 -3.84 4.51 15.71
N VAL A 29 -3.61 5.15 14.57
CA VAL A 29 -4.66 5.51 13.59
C VAL A 29 -4.37 4.81 12.28
N LEU A 30 -5.43 4.25 11.69
CA LEU A 30 -5.44 3.69 10.34
C LEU A 30 -6.20 4.63 9.40
N TYR A 31 -5.59 4.94 8.27
CA TYR A 31 -6.23 5.55 7.12
C TYR A 31 -6.34 4.54 5.99
N ASN A 32 -7.55 4.37 5.44
CA ASN A 32 -7.84 3.47 4.34
C ASN A 32 -8.34 4.22 3.11
N VAL A 33 -7.85 3.83 1.93
CA VAL A 33 -8.35 4.31 0.63
C VAL A 33 -8.38 3.15 -0.35
N ASP A 34 -9.52 2.93 -1.00
CA ASP A 34 -9.65 1.92 -2.06
C ASP A 34 -9.48 2.58 -3.44
N PHE A 35 -8.63 1.98 -4.27
CA PHE A 35 -8.35 2.40 -5.64
C PHE A 35 -8.79 1.30 -6.61
N ARG A 36 -9.68 1.64 -7.55
CA ARG A 36 -10.04 0.73 -8.62
C ARG A 36 -8.93 0.68 -9.68
N LEU A 37 -8.28 -0.48 -9.84
CA LEU A 37 -7.26 -0.71 -10.86
C LEU A 37 -7.88 -1.26 -12.15
N LYS A 38 -8.80 -2.22 -12.02
CA LYS A 38 -9.60 -2.80 -13.12
C LYS A 38 -11.05 -2.98 -12.63
N ALA A 39 -11.95 -3.43 -13.49
CA ALA A 39 -13.36 -3.64 -13.12
C ALA A 39 -13.54 -4.62 -11.93
N THR A 40 -12.66 -5.62 -11.84
CA THR A 40 -12.65 -6.71 -10.86
C THR A 40 -11.41 -6.66 -9.96
N HIS A 41 -10.70 -5.53 -9.91
CA HIS A 41 -9.48 -5.43 -9.12
C HIS A 41 -9.41 -4.11 -8.36
N THR A 42 -9.53 -4.21 -7.05
CA THR A 42 -9.45 -3.12 -6.09
C THR A 42 -8.17 -3.22 -5.27
N LEU A 43 -7.37 -2.15 -5.32
CA LEU A 43 -6.18 -1.98 -4.52
C LEU A 43 -6.52 -1.20 -3.26
N ARG A 44 -6.22 -1.76 -2.08
CA ARG A 44 -6.46 -1.06 -0.81
C ARG A 44 -5.16 -0.48 -0.27
N LEU A 45 -5.16 0.82 -0.04
CA LEU A 45 -4.12 1.51 0.71
C LEU A 45 -4.49 1.51 2.20
N GLU A 46 -3.54 1.10 3.04
CA GLU A 46 -3.56 1.21 4.49
C GLU A 46 -2.37 2.09 4.93
N MET A 47 -2.63 3.17 5.65
CA MET A 47 -1.59 4.00 6.28
C MET A 47 -1.79 4.03 7.79
N ILE A 48 -0.81 3.51 8.52
CA ILE A 48 -0.83 3.39 9.99
C ILE A 48 0.25 4.29 10.58
N LEU A 49 -0.12 5.06 11.61
CA LEU A 49 0.78 5.94 12.36
C LEU A 49 0.26 6.22 13.78
N GLU A 50 1.16 6.67 14.66
CA GLU A 50 0.78 7.06 16.01
C GLU A 50 0.00 8.39 16.02
N ASN A 51 -1.03 8.42 16.85
CA ASN A 51 -1.84 9.60 17.10
C ASN A 51 -1.14 10.56 18.08
N ASN A 52 -1.49 11.85 18.00
CA ASN A 52 -0.99 12.89 18.90
C ASN A 52 0.55 13.02 18.94
N LYS A 53 1.24 12.69 17.85
CA LYS A 53 2.69 12.85 17.70
C LYS A 53 3.04 13.95 16.70
N GLU A 54 4.13 14.66 16.98
CA GLU A 54 4.71 15.66 16.06
C GLU A 54 5.67 15.03 15.04
N GLU A 55 6.22 13.87 15.39
CA GLU A 55 7.05 13.01 14.55
C GLU A 55 6.71 11.55 14.88
N THR A 56 6.48 10.74 13.85
CA THR A 56 6.10 9.33 13.98
C THR A 56 6.64 8.52 12.82
N ASP A 57 6.82 7.22 13.06
CA ASP A 57 6.93 6.26 11.99
C ASP A 57 5.56 6.04 11.35
N ILE A 58 5.55 5.89 10.03
CA ILE A 58 4.38 5.68 9.20
C ILE A 58 4.61 4.41 8.41
N GLN A 59 3.65 3.49 8.52
CA GLN A 59 3.59 2.31 7.69
C GLN A 59 2.55 2.51 6.59
N ILE A 60 2.99 2.41 5.35
CA ILE A 60 2.13 2.42 4.17
C ILE A 60 2.10 1.02 3.58
N VAL A 61 0.92 0.47 3.35
CA VAL A 61 0.71 -0.84 2.72
C VAL A 61 -0.29 -0.70 1.59
N TYR A 62 0.03 -1.24 0.42
CA TYR A 62 -0.95 -1.52 -0.63
C TYR A 62 -1.24 -3.01 -0.61
N ARG A 63 -2.43 -3.34 -0.14
CA ARG A 63 -3.02 -4.68 -0.10
C ARG A 63 -3.62 -5.06 -1.43
N HIS A 64 -3.78 -6.35 -1.65
CA HIS A 64 -4.42 -6.88 -2.85
C HIS A 64 -3.67 -6.49 -4.14
N VAL A 65 -2.33 -6.43 -4.11
CA VAL A 65 -1.55 -6.20 -5.34
C VAL A 65 -1.68 -7.42 -6.27
N GLY A 66 -1.75 -8.61 -5.68
CA GLY A 66 -1.99 -9.87 -6.37
C GLY A 66 -2.13 -11.03 -5.39
N PHE A 67 -2.31 -12.25 -5.90
CA PHE A 67 -2.41 -13.44 -5.06
C PHE A 67 -1.76 -14.66 -5.73
N LEU A 68 -0.91 -15.38 -4.99
CA LEU A 68 -0.31 -16.63 -5.42
C LEU A 68 -1.34 -17.77 -5.36
N LYS A 69 -1.83 -18.21 -6.52
CA LYS A 69 -2.82 -19.29 -6.62
C LYS A 69 -2.21 -20.69 -6.53
N ASN A 70 -0.97 -20.85 -6.97
CA ASN A 70 -0.29 -22.14 -7.03
C ASN A 70 1.04 -22.07 -6.29
N TYR A 71 1.10 -22.65 -5.10
CA TYR A 71 2.29 -22.65 -4.25
C TYR A 71 3.49 -23.36 -4.86
N ASN A 72 3.31 -24.22 -5.88
CA ASN A 72 4.43 -24.80 -6.60
C ASN A 72 5.23 -23.76 -7.40
N GLN A 73 4.68 -22.57 -7.66
CA GLN A 73 5.35 -21.45 -8.34
C GLN A 73 5.98 -20.45 -7.37
N LYS A 74 6.01 -20.75 -6.06
CA LYS A 74 6.48 -19.80 -5.04
C LYS A 74 7.90 -19.29 -5.31
N ASP A 75 8.83 -20.17 -5.66
CA ASP A 75 10.23 -19.79 -5.88
C ASP A 75 10.40 -18.91 -7.12
N GLU A 76 9.60 -19.18 -8.16
CA GLU A 76 9.53 -18.37 -9.38
C GLU A 76 8.98 -16.97 -9.06
N VAL A 77 7.90 -16.89 -8.28
CA VAL A 77 7.30 -15.63 -7.86
C VAL A 77 8.26 -14.84 -6.95
N ILE A 78 8.97 -15.48 -6.02
CA ILE A 78 10.00 -14.80 -5.20
C ILE A 78 11.12 -14.23 -6.08
N SER A 79 11.54 -14.96 -7.10
CA SER A 79 12.56 -14.49 -8.04
C SER A 79 12.08 -13.26 -8.83
N LEU A 80 10.82 -13.28 -9.30
CA LEU A 80 10.20 -12.12 -9.95
C LEU A 80 10.08 -10.93 -8.98
N ILE A 81 9.62 -11.15 -7.74
CA ILE A 81 9.52 -10.10 -6.72
C ILE A 81 10.85 -9.39 -6.52
N ASN A 82 11.96 -10.12 -6.44
CA ASN A 82 13.30 -9.53 -6.28
C ASN A 82 13.65 -8.63 -7.48
N GLN A 83 13.41 -9.10 -8.71
CA GLN A 83 13.63 -8.31 -9.92
C GLN A 83 12.76 -7.04 -9.97
N LEU A 84 11.48 -7.17 -9.63
CA LEU A 84 10.55 -6.04 -9.58
C LEU A 84 10.94 -5.04 -8.50
N ASN A 85 11.41 -5.52 -7.35
CA ASN A 85 11.89 -4.69 -6.26
C ASN A 85 13.08 -3.81 -6.68
N GLU A 86 14.00 -4.36 -7.48
CA GLU A 86 15.16 -3.62 -7.98
C GLU A 86 14.79 -2.57 -9.05
N MET A 87 13.76 -2.83 -9.87
CA MET A 87 13.53 -2.05 -11.09
C MET A 87 12.26 -1.20 -11.09
N LYS A 88 11.17 -1.67 -10.48
CA LYS A 88 9.81 -1.15 -10.74
C LYS A 88 9.04 -0.69 -9.50
N THR A 89 9.44 -1.06 -8.29
CA THR A 89 8.68 -0.75 -7.06
C THR A 89 8.94 0.65 -6.47
N GLY A 90 9.94 1.37 -6.99
CA GLY A 90 10.26 2.73 -6.58
C GLY A 90 10.61 2.83 -5.10
N TYR A 91 9.75 3.49 -4.32
CA TYR A 91 9.98 3.68 -2.88
C TYR A 91 9.50 2.52 -2.02
N TYR A 92 8.76 1.57 -2.60
CA TYR A 92 8.12 0.45 -1.91
C TYR A 92 8.95 -0.82 -2.01
N THR A 93 8.57 -1.83 -1.25
CA THR A 93 9.04 -3.20 -1.41
C THR A 93 7.83 -4.11 -1.55
N LEU A 94 7.83 -4.97 -2.56
CA LEU A 94 6.85 -6.01 -2.82
C LEU A 94 7.20 -7.24 -2.00
N PHE A 95 6.18 -7.79 -1.34
CA PHE A 95 6.26 -8.95 -0.48
C PHE A 95 5.25 -10.01 -0.89
N LEU A 96 5.57 -11.27 -0.59
CA LEU A 96 4.64 -12.40 -0.62
C LEU A 96 4.32 -12.80 0.82
N ALA A 97 3.07 -12.65 1.22
CA ALA A 97 2.54 -13.08 2.51
C ALA A 97 2.41 -14.62 2.58
N GLY A 98 2.27 -15.14 3.80
CA GLY A 98 2.17 -16.58 4.05
C GLY A 98 0.87 -17.22 3.56
N ASP A 99 -0.18 -16.43 3.36
CA ASP A 99 -1.46 -16.84 2.79
C ASP A 99 -1.49 -16.78 1.25
N GLY A 100 -0.49 -16.13 0.64
CA GLY A 100 -0.35 -15.98 -0.80
C GLY A 100 -0.59 -14.55 -1.29
N GLU A 101 -0.99 -13.62 -0.42
CA GLU A 101 -1.17 -12.21 -0.80
C GLU A 101 0.17 -11.60 -1.26
N LEU A 102 0.15 -10.93 -2.41
CA LEU A 102 1.18 -9.99 -2.81
C LEU A 102 0.78 -8.60 -2.35
N TYR A 103 1.68 -7.89 -1.67
CA TYR A 103 1.43 -6.53 -1.17
C TYR A 103 2.70 -5.66 -1.25
N LEU A 104 2.52 -4.36 -1.47
CA LEU A 104 3.61 -3.39 -1.38
C LEU A 104 3.64 -2.77 0.01
N ARG A 105 4.82 -2.54 0.57
CA ARG A 105 4.98 -1.84 1.86
C ARG A 105 6.10 -0.81 1.82
N LYS A 106 5.91 0.26 2.57
CA LYS A 106 6.92 1.25 2.92
C LYS A 106 6.84 1.62 4.39
N LEU A 107 8.00 1.70 5.04
CA LEU A 107 8.18 2.36 6.33
C LEU A 107 8.90 3.69 6.11
N VAL A 108 8.38 4.77 6.68
CA VAL A 108 8.98 6.10 6.60
C VAL A 108 8.73 6.86 7.89
N ARG A 109 9.70 7.66 8.32
CA ARG A 109 9.52 8.60 9.42
C ARG A 109 9.16 9.98 8.87
N SER A 110 8.19 10.63 9.48
CA SER A 110 7.78 12.00 9.10
C SER A 110 7.41 12.82 10.31
N ASN A 111 7.55 14.13 10.16
CA ASN A 111 6.97 15.13 11.04
C ASN A 111 5.72 15.75 10.39
N TYR A 112 5.24 16.86 10.96
CA TYR A 112 4.09 17.62 10.47
C TYR A 112 4.17 18.08 9.00
N GLN A 113 5.35 18.09 8.38
CA GLN A 113 5.54 18.36 6.95
C GLN A 113 5.24 17.11 6.11
N VAL A 114 3.98 16.67 6.13
CA VAL A 114 3.54 15.36 5.57
C VAL A 114 3.51 15.29 4.04
N LYS A 115 3.71 16.40 3.33
CA LYS A 115 3.58 16.46 1.86
C LYS A 115 4.46 15.44 1.13
N PRO A 116 5.75 15.23 1.46
CA PRO A 116 6.56 14.23 0.78
C PRO A 116 6.02 12.80 0.94
N VAL A 117 5.49 12.47 2.12
CA VAL A 117 4.87 11.15 2.37
C VAL A 117 3.58 11.00 1.59
N TYR A 118 2.75 12.05 1.56
CA TYR A 118 1.55 12.08 0.71
C TYR A 118 1.88 11.92 -0.78
N ASP A 119 2.91 12.61 -1.26
CA ASP A 119 3.35 12.52 -2.66
C ASP A 119 3.78 11.07 -2.99
N MET A 120 4.46 10.37 -2.08
CA MET A 120 4.77 8.95 -2.24
C MET A 120 3.51 8.07 -2.27
N LEU A 121 2.54 8.36 -1.40
CA LEU A 121 1.27 7.63 -1.28
C LEU A 121 0.41 7.77 -2.55
N ILE A 122 0.36 8.93 -3.21
CA ILE A 122 -0.43 9.02 -4.45
C ILE A 122 0.20 8.28 -5.65
N GLN A 123 1.49 7.95 -5.60
CA GLN A 123 2.17 7.20 -6.67
C GLN A 123 1.93 5.69 -6.61
N GLY A 124 1.54 5.16 -5.45
CA GLY A 124 1.38 3.71 -5.25
C GLY A 124 0.48 3.02 -6.28
N PRO A 125 -0.73 3.53 -6.57
CA PRO A 125 -1.60 2.92 -7.58
C PRO A 125 -0.98 2.85 -8.99
N ALA A 126 -0.21 3.88 -9.38
CA ALA A 126 0.48 3.88 -10.68
C ALA A 126 1.61 2.85 -10.72
N ILE A 127 2.37 2.74 -9.63
CA ILE A 127 3.40 1.70 -9.46
C ILE A 127 2.75 0.32 -9.58
N VAL A 128 1.68 0.05 -8.83
CA VAL A 128 1.00 -1.25 -8.86
C VAL A 128 0.49 -1.58 -10.26
N ARG A 129 -0.14 -0.64 -10.97
CA ARG A 129 -0.57 -0.85 -12.36
C ARG A 129 0.56 -1.28 -13.28
N ALA A 130 1.76 -0.74 -13.10
CA ALA A 130 2.94 -1.10 -13.89
C ALA A 130 3.51 -2.50 -13.54
N LEU A 131 3.17 -3.05 -12.37
CA LEU A 131 3.57 -4.40 -11.96
C LEU A 131 2.57 -5.48 -12.39
N LEU A 132 1.30 -5.11 -12.66
CA LEU A 132 0.22 -6.09 -12.87
C LEU A 132 0.53 -7.07 -13.99
N GLU A 133 1.03 -6.59 -15.14
CA GLU A 133 1.31 -7.46 -16.29
C GLU A 133 2.36 -8.52 -15.96
N ASP A 134 3.45 -8.14 -15.29
CA ASP A 134 4.51 -9.08 -14.92
C ASP A 134 4.02 -10.10 -13.88
N LEU A 135 3.21 -9.65 -12.92
CA LEU A 135 2.69 -10.51 -11.86
C LEU A 135 1.64 -11.49 -12.42
N GLU A 136 0.70 -11.01 -13.23
CA GLU A 136 -0.35 -11.83 -13.84
C GLU A 136 0.22 -12.90 -14.78
N ALA A 137 1.39 -12.67 -15.38
CA ALA A 137 2.07 -13.65 -16.21
C ALA A 137 2.42 -14.95 -15.46
N ILE A 138 2.65 -14.87 -14.15
CA ILE A 138 3.05 -16.01 -13.32
C ILE A 138 1.91 -16.47 -12.41
N THR A 139 1.16 -15.54 -11.82
CA THR A 139 0.08 -15.85 -10.88
C THR A 139 -1.29 -16.03 -11.52
N GLY A 140 -1.40 -15.72 -12.83
CA GLY A 140 -2.67 -15.59 -13.53
C GLY A 140 -3.39 -14.27 -13.19
N ALA A 141 -4.49 -14.01 -13.91
CA ALA A 141 -5.28 -12.79 -13.75
C ALA A 141 -5.83 -12.60 -12.32
N PHE A 142 -5.82 -11.36 -11.84
CA PHE A 142 -6.37 -11.02 -10.53
C PHE A 142 -7.88 -10.78 -10.59
N ASP A 143 -8.57 -11.29 -9.57
CA ASP A 143 -10.01 -11.12 -9.35
C ASP A 143 -10.23 -10.87 -7.86
N ASP A 144 -11.06 -9.88 -7.54
CA ASP A 144 -11.39 -9.45 -6.18
C ASP A 144 -11.98 -10.59 -5.33
N ALA A 145 -12.56 -11.63 -5.95
CA ALA A 145 -13.09 -12.82 -5.28
C ALA A 145 -12.05 -13.61 -4.45
N LEU A 146 -10.76 -13.30 -4.59
CA LEU A 146 -9.66 -13.94 -3.84
C LEU A 146 -9.33 -13.22 -2.53
N PHE A 147 -9.98 -12.08 -2.25
CA PHE A 147 -9.71 -11.23 -1.09
C PHE A 147 -10.91 -11.09 -0.14
N GLU A 148 -11.98 -11.87 -0.36
CA GLU A 148 -13.18 -11.98 0.50
C GLU A 148 -13.00 -12.97 1.66
#